data_AF-A0A8X6V189-F1
#
_entry.id   AF-A0A8X6V189-F1
#
_cell.length_a   1.000
_cell.length_b   1.000
_cell.length_c   1.000
_cell.angle_alpha   90.00
_cell.angle_beta   90.00
_cell.angle_gamma   90.00
#
_symmetry.space_group_name_H-M   'P 1'
#
loop_
_entity.id
_entity.type
_entity.pdbx_description
1 polymer ?
#
loop_
_entity_poly.entity_id
_entity_poly.type
_entity_poly.pdbx_seq_one_letter_code
_entity_poly.pdbx_strand_id
1 'polypeptide(L)' 'MDLKTFVQNRVAKIQELYPNLLWRHVPSDQNPADLVSRGVDPDKLLQQNLWFNGPTFLSGVMMTIPIEL' A
#
# COMPACT_ATOMS: atom_id res chain seq x y z
N MET A 1 -16.84 9.43 6.00
CA MET A 1 -15.83 9.34 7.07
C MET A 1 -14.82 10.43 6.77
N ASP A 2 -14.76 11.46 7.61
CA ASP A 2 -13.90 12.61 7.35
C ASP A 2 -12.45 12.29 7.77
N LEU A 3 -11.50 12.52 6.87
CA LEU A 3 -10.08 12.40 7.18
C LEU A 3 -9.65 13.54 8.09
N LYS A 4 -8.70 13.28 9.00
CA LYS A 4 -8.03 14.35 9.75
C LYS A 4 -7.42 15.35 8.77
N THR A 5 -7.51 16.65 9.05
CA THR A 5 -7.05 17.75 8.16
C THR A 5 -5.64 17.52 7.58
N PHE A 6 -4.72 17.02 8.41
CA PHE A 6 -3.36 16.67 7.96
C PHE A 6 -3.33 15.60 6.86
N VAL A 7 -4.13 14.54 7.00
CA VAL A 7 -4.24 13.46 6.01
C VAL A 7 -4.92 13.98 4.75
N GLN A 8 -6.00 14.74 4.89
CA GLN A 8 -6.73 15.33 3.78
C GLN A 8 -5.82 16.23 2.92
N ASN A 9 -5.07 17.14 3.55
CA ASN A 9 -4.16 18.04 2.84
C ASN A 9 -3.07 17.28 2.07
N ARG A 10 -2.56 16.17 2.62
CA ARG A 10 -1.56 15.34 1.94
C ARG A 10 -2.13 14.55 0.79
N VAL A 11 -3.31 13.95 0.96
CA VAL A 11 -4.00 13.22 -0.11
C VAL A 11 -4.28 14.16 -1.27
N ALA A 12 -4.83 15.36 -1.01
CA ALA A 12 -5.07 16.37 -2.02
C ALA A 12 -3.77 16.74 -2.75
N LYS A 13 -2.68 17.00 -2.02
CA LYS A 13 -1.40 17.37 -2.63
C LYS A 13 -0.83 16.28 -3.54
N ILE A 14 -0.95 15.02 -3.14
CA ILE A 14 -0.48 13.87 -3.93
C ILE A 14 -1.33 13.73 -5.21
N GLN A 15 -2.65 13.86 -5.10
CA GLN A 15 -3.55 13.76 -6.25
C GLN A 15 -3.35 14.92 -7.24
N GLU A 16 -3.05 16.14 -6.76
CA GLU A 16 -2.68 17.28 -7.60
C GLU A 16 -1.40 17.05 -8.39
N LEU A 17 -0.38 16.42 -7.77
CA LEU A 17 0.89 16.12 -8.43
C LEU A 17 0.76 15.04 -9.51
N TYR A 18 -0.24 14.16 -9.38
CA TYR A 18 -0.44 13.02 -10.26
C TYR A 18 -1.92 12.87 -10.67
N PRO A 19 -2.46 13.80 -11.47
CA PRO A 19 -3.89 13.87 -11.77
C PRO A 19 -4.41 12.70 -12.62
N ASN A 20 -3.51 12.00 -13.33
CA ASN A 20 -3.84 10.93 -14.27
C ASN A 20 -3.50 9.53 -13.75
N LEU A 21 -3.14 9.37 -12.47
CA LEU A 21 -2.90 8.05 -11.89
C LEU A 21 -4.22 7.38 -11.50
N LEU A 22 -4.33 6.10 -11.83
CA LEU A 22 -5.39 5.24 -11.32
C LEU A 22 -5.00 4.72 -9.94
N TRP A 23 -5.58 5.30 -8.90
CA TRP A 23 -5.41 4.85 -7.53
C TRP A 23 -6.23 3.58 -7.29
N ARG A 24 -5.59 2.54 -6.76
CA ARG A 24 -6.26 1.28 -6.40
C ARG A 24 -5.98 0.94 -4.95
N HIS A 25 -6.95 0.31 -4.30
CA HIS A 25 -6.79 -0.22 -2.96
C HIS A 25 -5.84 -1.42 -2.98
N VAL A 26 -4.96 -1.50 -1.99
CA VAL A 26 -4.16 -2.68 -1.71
C VAL A 26 -4.69 -3.28 -0.40
N PRO A 27 -5.13 -4.55 -0.40
CA PRO A 27 -5.52 -5.26 0.80
C PRO A 27 -4.51 -5.14 1.94
N SER A 28 -4.98 -5.06 3.18
CA SER A 28 -4.09 -4.82 4.34
C SER A 28 -3.04 -5.93 4.50
N ASP A 29 -3.39 -7.18 4.23
CA ASP A 29 -2.50 -8.35 4.27
C ASP A 29 -1.50 -8.38 3.10
N GLN A 30 -1.76 -7.61 2.04
CA GLN A 30 -0.91 -7.46 0.87
C GLN A 30 -0.14 -6.14 0.86
N ASN A 31 -0.26 -5.28 1.88
CA ASN A 31 0.42 -4.00 1.99
C ASN A 31 1.74 -4.14 2.78
N PRO A 32 2.92 -4.02 2.15
CA PRO A 32 4.19 -4.09 2.85
C PRO A 32 4.34 -3.04 3.97
N ALA A 33 3.75 -1.86 3.79
CA ALA A 33 3.84 -0.77 4.77
C ALA A 33 3.08 -1.08 6.07
N ASP A 34 2.09 -1.98 6.04
CA ASP A 34 1.36 -2.40 7.24
C ASP A 34 2.27 -3.12 8.23
N LEU A 35 3.26 -3.90 7.75
CA LEU A 35 4.19 -4.63 8.61
C LEU A 35 4.97 -3.67 9.53
N VAL A 36 5.54 -2.60 8.95
CA VAL A 36 6.36 -1.65 9.71
C VAL A 36 5.50 -0.71 10.54
N SER A 37 4.38 -0.23 9.99
CA SER A 37 3.50 0.70 10.71
C SER A 37 2.78 0.07 11.92
N ARG A 38 2.57 -1.26 11.92
CA ARG A 38 2.04 -2.01 13.08
C ARG A 38 3.10 -2.40 14.11
N GLY A 39 4.39 -2.28 13.77
CA GLY A 39 5.49 -2.63 14.67
C GLY A 39 5.89 -4.10 14.60
N VAL A 40 6.48 -4.52 13.48
CA VAL A 40 7.12 -5.83 13.36
C VAL A 40 8.54 -5.81 13.94
N ASP A 41 8.93 -6.91 14.59
CA ASP A 41 10.30 -7.12 15.06
C ASP A 41 11.29 -7.14 13.88
N PRO A 42 12.47 -6.49 13.97
CA PRO A 42 13.43 -6.43 12.86
C PRO A 42 13.87 -7.80 12.33
N ASP A 43 14.10 -8.77 13.20
CA ASP A 43 14.53 -10.11 12.77
C ASP A 43 13.40 -10.84 12.05
N LYS A 44 12.15 -10.61 12.46
CA LYS A 44 10.97 -11.10 11.75
C LYS A 44 10.76 -10.39 10.42
N LEU A 45 11.06 -9.10 10.33
CA LEU A 45 10.94 -8.32 9.10
C LEU A 45 11.89 -8.87 8.02
N LEU A 46 13.11 -9.26 8.39
CA LEU A 46 14.08 -9.88 7.48
C LEU A 46 13.55 -11.16 6.81
N GLN A 47 12.57 -11.82 7.44
CA GLN A 47 11.92 -13.03 6.93
C GLN A 47 10.65 -12.73 6.11
N GLN A 48 10.20 -11.48 6.05
CA GLN A 48 8.97 -11.11 5.33
C GLN A 48 9.22 -10.94 3.84
N ASN A 49 8.85 -11.96 3.05
CA ASN A 49 8.90 -11.88 1.59
C ASN A 49 8.09 -10.69 1.04
N LEU A 50 6.93 -10.39 1.65
CA LEU A 50 6.07 -9.28 1.26
C LEU A 50 6.79 -7.93 1.33
N TRP A 51 7.67 -7.72 2.31
CA TRP A 51 8.42 -6.46 2.44
C TRP A 51 9.40 -6.24 1.31
N PHE A 52 10.18 -7.26 0.97
CA PHE A 52 11.28 -7.15 0.00
C PHE A 52 10.83 -7.33 -1.45
N ASN A 53 9.81 -8.16 -1.68
CA ASN A 53 9.36 -8.52 -3.03
C ASN A 53 8.00 -7.92 -3.40
N GLY A 54 7.28 -7.34 -2.44
CA GLY A 54 5.93 -6.86 -2.64
C GLY A 54 4.90 -7.98 -2.82
N PRO A 55 3.63 -7.62 -3.03
CA PRO A 55 2.57 -8.58 -3.25
C PRO A 55 2.66 -9.19 -4.65
N THR A 56 2.28 -10.48 -4.76
CA THR A 56 2.43 -11.28 -5.98
C THR A 56 1.69 -10.70 -7.19
N PHE A 57 0.58 -9.99 -6.97
CA PHE A 57 -0.18 -9.36 -8.06
C PHE A 57 0.57 -8.25 -8.79
N LEU A 58 1.65 -7.70 -8.21
CA LEU A 58 2.53 -6.74 -8.88
C LEU A 58 3.64 -7.41 -9.71
N SER A 59 3.93 -8.69 -9.45
CA SER A 59 4.97 -9.46 -10.16
C SER A 59 4.49 -10.20 -11.41
N GLY A 60 3.18 -10.23 -11.66
CA GLY A 60 2.59 -10.96 -12.78
C GLY A 60 2.68 -10.21 -14.13
N VAL A 61 2.74 -10.97 -15.22
CA VAL A 61 2.63 -10.43 -16.61
C VAL A 61 1.31 -9.68 -16.82
N MET A 62 0.27 -10.06 -16.07
CA MET A 62 -0.97 -9.30 -15.96
C MET A 62 -1.14 -8.79 -14.53
N MET A 63 -1.32 -7.48 -14.42
CA MET A 63 -1.58 -6.79 -13.15
C MET A 63 -3.02 -7.09 -12.71
N THR A 64 -3.22 -8.23 -12.05
CA THR A 64 -4.53 -8.63 -11.51
C THR A 64 -4.72 -7.99 -10.15
N ILE A 65 -5.23 -6.76 -10.12
CA ILE A 65 -5.42 -6.08 -8.84
C ILE A 65 -6.49 -6.82 -8.02
N PRO A 66 -6.18 -7.22 -6.78
CA PRO A 66 -7.15 -7.87 -5.92
C PRO A 66 -8.32 -6.91 -5.70
N ILE A 67 -9.49 -7.30 -6.17
CA ILE A 67 -10.74 -6.64 -5.87
C ILE A 67 -11.19 -7.27 -4.54
N GLU A 68 -11.19 -6.52 -3.44
CA GLU A 68 -11.89 -6.99 -2.25
C GLU A 68 -13.41 -6.95 -2.52
N LEU A 69 -14.09 -8.03 -2.15
CA LEU A 69 -15.55 -8.06 -1.92
C LEU A 69 -15.84 -7.50 -0.53
#